data_AF-A0A2Z2HJR9-F1
#
_entry.id   AF-A0A2Z2HJR9-F1
#
_cell.length_a   1.000
_cell.length_b   1.000
_cell.length_c   1.000
_cell.angle_alpha   90.00
_cell.angle_beta   90.00
_cell.angle_gamma   90.00
#
_symmetry.space_group_name_H-M   'P 1'
#
loop_
_entity.id
_entity.type
_entity.pdbx_description
1 polymer ?
#
loop_
_entity_poly.entity_id
_entity_poly.type
_entity_poly.pdbx_seq_one_letter_code
_entity_poly.pdbx_strand_id
1 'polypeptide(L)'
;MSIDKSMSSQQRASRYGLQSCTCLAILLIAVIGLLTLNDQVTVFDFGDPGPDARFFPRLVLWLLALGAVLRLWRHRRVSETAIGPVAGWIRVLFIMMLMAVALATMPLLGFIVTVATIGIVLAWLLGERHWLFNVALPLMVTVAIFWAGQHLLNLPLP
;
A
#
# COMPACT_ATOMS: atom_id res chain seq x y z
N MET A 1 34.92 19.33 40.89
CA MET A 1 33.94 20.29 40.33
C MET A 1 33.98 20.12 38.82
N SER A 2 33.21 19.16 38.30
CA SER A 2 33.18 18.84 36.87
C SER A 2 31.75 19.09 36.37
N ILE A 3 31.65 19.90 35.33
CA ILE A 3 30.41 20.52 34.86
C ILE A 3 29.57 19.50 34.11
N ASP A 4 28.40 19.20 34.66
CA ASP A 4 27.29 18.53 33.98
C ASP A 4 26.96 19.30 32.70
N LYS A 5 27.36 18.73 31.56
CA LYS A 5 26.83 19.11 30.25
C LYS A 5 25.71 18.14 29.91
N SER A 6 24.65 18.15 30.72
CA SER A 6 23.37 17.55 30.34
C SER A 6 22.81 18.35 29.17
N MET A 7 23.24 18.01 27.96
CA MET A 7 22.55 18.39 26.74
C MET A 7 21.21 17.67 26.73
N SER A 8 20.26 18.22 27.48
CA SER A 8 18.84 17.99 27.28
C SER A 8 18.48 18.59 25.93
N SER A 9 18.71 17.83 24.86
CA SER A 9 18.06 18.07 23.59
C SER A 9 16.56 17.93 23.84
N GLN A 10 15.92 19.04 24.16
CA GLN A 10 14.48 19.21 24.09
C GLN A 10 14.05 18.91 22.64
N GLN A 11 13.81 17.63 22.36
CA GLN A 11 13.01 17.21 21.23
C GLN A 11 11.62 17.80 21.48
N ARG A 12 11.34 18.95 20.85
CA ARG A 12 10.00 19.53 20.83
C ARG A 12 9.06 18.46 20.28
N ALA A 13 8.28 17.85 21.16
CA ALA A 13 7.19 16.97 20.80
C ALA A 13 6.13 17.80 20.07
N SER A 14 6.28 17.94 18.76
CA SER A 14 5.21 18.49 17.92
C SER A 14 4.03 17.52 17.97
N ARG A 15 2.82 18.02 18.27
CA ARG A 15 1.59 17.22 18.23
C ARG A 15 1.22 16.76 16.82
N TYR A 16 1.76 17.43 15.80
CA TYR A 16 1.61 17.08 14.39
C TYR A 16 2.98 16.82 13.81
N GLY A 17 3.24 15.60 13.36
CA GLY A 17 4.49 15.22 12.72
C GLY A 17 4.27 14.70 11.30
N LEU A 18 5.32 14.11 10.76
CA LEU A 18 5.37 13.63 9.39
C LEU A 18 4.32 12.53 9.13
N GLN A 19 3.96 11.74 10.14
CA GLN A 19 2.99 10.66 10.00
C GLN A 19 1.56 11.19 9.80
N SER A 20 1.15 12.21 10.56
CA SER A 20 -0.15 12.86 10.33
C SER A 20 -0.17 13.53 8.96
N CYS A 21 0.92 14.19 8.54
CA CYS A 21 1.01 14.77 7.21
C CYS A 21 0.87 13.72 6.10
N THR A 22 1.56 12.58 6.20
CA THR A 22 1.41 11.49 5.23
C THR A 22 0.01 10.90 5.22
N CYS A 23 -0.62 10.70 6.39
CA CYS A 23 -2.01 10.21 6.45
C CYS A 23 -2.98 11.20 5.81
N LEU A 24 -2.80 12.50 6.05
CA LEU A 24 -3.62 13.56 5.47
C LEU A 24 -3.42 13.64 3.96
N ALA A 25 -2.17 13.52 3.47
CA ALA A 25 -1.87 13.44 2.05
C ALA A 25 -2.53 12.21 1.40
N ILE A 26 -2.43 11.03 2.01
CA ILE A 26 -3.10 9.80 1.53
C ILE A 26 -4.62 10.01 1.50
N LEU A 27 -5.19 10.60 2.54
CA LEU A 27 -6.62 10.88 2.60
C LEU A 27 -7.06 11.84 1.48
N LEU A 28 -6.31 12.92 1.26
CA LEU A 28 -6.59 13.88 0.18
C LEU A 28 -6.50 13.21 -1.18
N ILE A 29 -5.45 12.42 -1.44
CA ILE A 29 -5.30 11.68 -2.70
C ILE A 29 -6.46 10.70 -2.88
N ALA A 30 -6.87 9.99 -1.83
CA ALA A 30 -8.00 9.06 -1.91
C ALA A 30 -9.33 9.77 -2.24
N VAL A 31 -9.59 10.91 -1.59
CA VAL A 31 -10.80 11.72 -1.83
C VAL A 31 -10.79 12.32 -3.23
N ILE A 32 -9.67 12.92 -3.66
CA ILE A 32 -9.52 13.47 -5.01
C ILE A 32 -9.70 12.36 -6.05
N GLY A 33 -9.10 11.19 -5.81
CA GLY A 33 -9.29 10.00 -6.64
C GLY A 33 -10.76 9.64 -6.77
N LEU A 34 -11.51 9.56 -5.66
CA LEU A 34 -12.94 9.23 -5.68
C LEU A 34 -13.77 10.24 -6.48
N LEU A 35 -13.45 11.53 -6.37
CA LEU A 35 -14.16 12.60 -7.07
C LEU A 35 -13.85 12.59 -8.58
N THR A 36 -12.60 12.32 -8.96
CA THR A 36 -12.14 12.37 -10.36
C THR A 36 -12.35 11.07 -11.13
N LEU A 37 -12.54 9.94 -10.44
CA LEU A 37 -12.69 8.63 -11.07
C LEU A 37 -13.91 8.54 -12.00
N ASN A 38 -14.95 9.35 -11.73
CA ASN A 38 -16.13 9.40 -12.59
C ASN A 38 -15.87 10.06 -13.95
N ASP A 39 -14.85 10.92 -14.05
CA ASP A 39 -14.54 11.65 -15.28
C ASP A 39 -13.47 10.94 -16.12
N GLN A 40 -12.57 10.17 -15.50
CA GLN A 40 -11.41 9.60 -16.19
C GLN A 40 -11.64 8.22 -16.82
N VAL A 41 -12.56 7.42 -16.28
CA VAL A 41 -12.78 6.04 -16.76
C VAL A 41 -14.04 6.00 -17.59
N THR A 42 -13.99 6.22 -18.91
CA THR A 42 -15.16 6.03 -19.77
C THR A 42 -15.59 4.57 -19.74
N VAL A 43 -16.72 4.28 -19.10
CA VAL A 43 -17.29 2.93 -19.04
C VAL A 43 -18.04 2.73 -20.34
N PHE A 44 -17.53 1.86 -21.20
CA PHE A 44 -18.34 1.32 -22.28
C PHE A 44 -19.28 0.30 -21.65
N ASP A 45 -20.51 0.71 -21.37
CA ASP A 45 -21.56 -0.16 -20.88
C ASP A 45 -22.06 -1.01 -22.05
N PHE A 46 -21.67 -2.28 -22.09
CA PHE A 46 -22.13 -3.24 -23.10
C PHE A 46 -23.42 -3.96 -22.68
N GLY A 47 -24.12 -3.49 -21.64
CA GLY A 47 -25.36 -4.10 -21.15
C GLY A 47 -25.15 -5.38 -20.34
N ASP A 48 -23.92 -5.65 -19.90
CA ASP A 48 -23.63 -6.76 -19.01
C ASP A 48 -24.03 -6.41 -17.56
N PRO A 49 -24.72 -7.30 -16.83
CA PRO A 49 -25.14 -7.08 -15.44
C PRO A 49 -23.97 -7.13 -14.42
N GLY A 50 -22.73 -6.98 -14.87
CA GLY A 50 -21.53 -7.03 -14.06
C GLY A 50 -21.23 -5.72 -13.34
N PRO A 51 -20.40 -5.76 -12.27
CA PRO A 51 -19.94 -4.55 -11.61
C PRO A 51 -19.13 -3.66 -12.58
N ASP A 52 -19.51 -2.38 -12.64
CA ASP A 52 -18.81 -1.32 -13.38
C ASP A 52 -17.28 -1.41 -13.16
N ALA A 53 -16.47 -1.25 -14.21
CA ALA A 53 -15.01 -1.22 -14.13
C ALA A 53 -14.47 -0.21 -13.10
N ARG A 54 -15.25 0.82 -12.77
CA ARG A 54 -14.95 1.80 -11.73
C ARG A 54 -15.16 1.27 -10.30
N PHE A 55 -15.91 0.18 -10.12
CA PHE A 55 -16.25 -0.37 -8.80
C PHE A 55 -14.99 -0.70 -7.99
N PHE A 56 -14.03 -1.39 -8.60
CA PHE A 56 -12.82 -1.83 -7.89
C PHE A 56 -11.93 -0.65 -7.46
N PRO A 57 -11.58 0.31 -8.34
CA PRO A 57 -10.86 1.52 -7.90
C PRO A 57 -11.62 2.31 -6.83
N ARG A 58 -12.95 2.45 -6.92
CA ARG A 58 -13.76 3.11 -5.87
C ARG A 58 -13.63 2.39 -4.54
N LEU A 59 -13.74 1.06 -4.52
CA LEU A 59 -13.64 0.26 -3.31
C LEU A 59 -12.27 0.45 -2.63
N VAL A 60 -11.18 0.38 -3.41
CA VAL A 60 -9.82 0.56 -2.89
C VAL A 60 -9.64 1.97 -2.32
N LEU A 61 -10.10 3.01 -3.02
CA LEU A 61 -10.00 4.39 -2.54
C LEU A 61 -10.83 4.62 -1.27
N TRP A 62 -12.02 4.01 -1.17
CA TRP A 62 -12.83 4.03 0.05
C TRP A 62 -12.11 3.38 1.23
N LEU A 63 -11.51 2.20 1.02
CA LEU A 63 -10.75 1.50 2.05
C LEU A 63 -9.52 2.31 2.50
N LEU A 64 -8.82 2.94 1.56
CA LEU A 64 -7.69 3.83 1.86
C LEU A 64 -8.12 5.05 2.67
N ALA A 65 -9.20 5.72 2.25
CA ALA A 65 -9.74 6.88 2.96
C ALA A 65 -10.17 6.50 4.40
N LEU A 66 -10.92 5.40 4.53
CA LEU A 66 -11.37 4.88 5.83
C LEU A 66 -10.18 4.50 6.72
N GLY A 67 -9.17 3.81 6.18
CA GLY A 67 -7.95 3.45 6.90
C GLY A 67 -7.17 4.68 7.39
N ALA A 68 -7.04 5.70 6.55
CA ALA A 68 -6.38 6.96 6.91
C ALA A 68 -7.15 7.71 8.01
N VAL A 69 -8.48 7.81 7.91
CA VAL A 69 -9.34 8.43 8.93
C VAL A 69 -9.25 7.69 10.26
N LEU A 70 -9.37 6.36 10.26
CA LEU A 70 -9.25 5.55 11.47
C LEU A 70 -7.88 5.71 12.12
N ARG A 71 -6.81 5.72 11.32
CA ARG A 71 -5.45 5.91 11.82
C ARG A 71 -5.28 7.28 12.47
N LEU A 72 -5.74 8.35 11.80
CA LEU A 72 -5.70 9.72 12.31
C LEU A 72 -6.53 9.85 13.60
N TRP A 73 -7.73 9.25 13.63
CA TRP A 73 -8.59 9.26 14.80
C TRP A 73 -7.97 8.54 16.00
N ARG A 74 -7.36 7.37 15.78
CA ARG A 74 -6.69 6.57 16.81
C ARG A 74 -5.45 7.28 17.37
N HIS A 75 -4.67 7.93 16.51
CA HIS A 75 -3.38 8.52 16.90
C HIS A 75 -3.46 10.01 17.24
N ARG A 76 -4.63 10.65 17.18
CA ARG A 76 -4.81 12.07 17.54
C ARG A 76 -4.35 12.47 18.95
N ARG A 77 -4.17 11.49 19.86
CA ARG A 77 -3.76 11.70 21.26
C ARG A 77 -2.34 11.22 21.56
N VAL A 78 -1.65 10.60 20.59
CA VAL A 78 -0.32 10.03 20.78
C VAL A 78 0.70 10.95 20.11
N SER A 79 1.74 11.35 20.85
CA SER A 79 2.84 12.14 20.28
C SER A 79 3.55 11.34 19.20
N GLU A 80 3.78 11.97 18.05
CA GLU A 80 4.43 11.30 16.93
C GLU A 80 5.89 10.97 17.24
N THR A 81 6.30 9.77 16.83
CA THR A 81 7.69 9.32 16.92
C THR A 81 8.56 10.03 15.88
N ALA A 82 9.84 10.22 16.19
CA ALA A 82 10.82 10.78 15.26
C ALA A 82 10.90 9.99 13.94
N ILE A 83 11.43 10.65 12.90
CA ILE A 83 11.69 10.03 11.59
C ILE A 83 12.52 8.76 11.82
N GLY A 84 12.04 7.63 11.29
CA GLY A 84 12.67 6.33 11.46
C GLY A 84 14.09 6.26 10.86
N PRO A 85 14.85 5.21 11.16
CA PRO A 85 16.22 5.05 10.69
C PRO A 85 16.30 5.07 9.15
N VAL A 86 17.41 5.58 8.61
CA VAL A 86 17.67 5.65 7.15
C VAL A 86 17.53 4.29 6.46
N ALA A 87 17.89 3.21 7.15
CA ALA A 87 17.69 1.84 6.67
C ALA A 87 16.22 1.53 6.31
N GLY A 88 15.25 2.11 7.03
CA GLY A 88 13.84 1.99 6.72
C GLY A 88 13.48 2.63 5.38
N TRP A 89 14.06 3.78 5.06
CA TRP A 89 13.83 4.47 3.78
C TRP A 89 14.41 3.69 2.60
N ILE A 90 15.63 3.17 2.72
CA ILE A 90 16.24 2.31 1.70
C ILE A 90 15.35 1.10 1.41
N ARG A 91 14.80 0.49 2.46
CA ARG A 91 13.88 -0.63 2.33
C ARG A 91 12.59 -0.25 1.60
N VAL A 92 12.01 0.91 1.88
CA VAL A 92 10.83 1.43 1.14
C VAL A 92 11.16 1.67 -0.33
N LEU A 93 12.28 2.31 -0.63
CA LEU A 93 12.74 2.53 -2.02
C LEU A 93 12.91 1.21 -2.77
N PHE A 94 13.50 0.21 -2.11
CA PHE A 94 13.67 -1.12 -2.68
C PHE A 94 12.33 -1.82 -2.97
N ILE A 95 11.36 -1.72 -2.06
CA ILE A 95 10.01 -2.24 -2.27
C ILE A 95 9.34 -1.55 -3.47
N MET A 96 9.44 -0.23 -3.59
CA MET A 96 8.90 0.50 -4.73
C MET A 96 9.56 0.08 -6.05
N MET A 97 10.89 -0.11 -6.04
CA MET A 97 11.62 -0.59 -7.21
C MET A 97 11.17 -2.00 -7.62
N LEU A 98 11.01 -2.92 -6.65
CA LEU A 98 10.49 -4.26 -6.92
C LEU A 98 9.07 -4.22 -7.52
N MET A 99 8.20 -3.35 -7.02
CA MET A 99 6.86 -3.17 -7.59
C MET A 99 6.92 -2.65 -9.04
N ALA A 100 7.79 -1.69 -9.33
CA ALA A 100 7.98 -1.19 -10.69
C ALA A 100 8.48 -2.31 -11.64
N VAL A 101 9.44 -3.12 -11.19
CA VAL A 101 9.95 -4.27 -11.94
C VAL A 101 8.85 -5.32 -12.15
N ALA A 102 8.03 -5.58 -11.14
CA ALA A 102 6.88 -6.48 -11.25
C ALA A 102 5.94 -6.01 -12.37
N LEU A 103 5.51 -4.75 -12.33
CA LEU A 103 4.62 -4.20 -13.35
C LEU A 103 5.22 -4.23 -14.76
N ALA A 104 6.52 -3.95 -14.88
CA ALA A 104 7.22 -3.95 -16.17
C ALA A 104 7.37 -5.37 -16.77
N THR A 105 7.49 -6.40 -15.93
CA THR A 105 7.71 -7.79 -16.36
C THR A 105 6.42 -8.60 -16.47
N MET A 106 5.31 -8.11 -15.89
CA MET A 106 4.01 -8.76 -15.89
C MET A 106 3.48 -9.14 -17.30
N PRO A 107 3.64 -8.32 -18.37
CA PRO A 107 3.20 -8.71 -19.70
C PRO A 107 3.98 -9.88 -20.32
N LEU A 108 5.21 -10.14 -19.83
CA LEU A 108 6.10 -11.17 -20.36
C LEU A 108 5.99 -12.48 -19.58
N LEU A 109 5.91 -12.38 -18.26
CA LEU A 109 5.94 -13.54 -17.35
C LEU A 109 4.54 -13.98 -16.89
N GLY A 110 3.52 -13.15 -17.12
CA GLY A 110 2.16 -13.36 -16.62
C GLY A 110 1.98 -12.90 -15.17
N PHE A 111 0.73 -12.68 -14.77
CA PHE A 111 0.34 -12.17 -13.46
C PHE A 111 0.82 -13.06 -12.32
N ILE A 112 0.52 -14.37 -12.40
CA ILE A 112 0.72 -15.31 -11.30
C ILE A 112 2.21 -15.43 -10.96
N VAL A 113 3.06 -15.67 -11.96
CA VAL A 113 4.50 -15.86 -11.76
C VAL A 113 5.13 -14.60 -11.20
N THR A 114 4.78 -13.44 -11.75
CA THR A 114 5.34 -12.14 -11.35
C THR A 114 4.97 -11.79 -9.91
N VAL A 115 3.67 -11.83 -9.58
CA VAL A 115 3.17 -11.44 -8.26
C VAL A 115 3.60 -12.43 -7.19
N ALA A 116 3.60 -13.74 -7.47
CA ALA A 116 4.08 -14.74 -6.53
C ALA A 116 5.58 -14.55 -6.23
N THR A 117 6.41 -14.38 -7.27
CA THR A 117 7.86 -14.22 -7.10
C THR A 117 8.19 -12.98 -6.28
N ILE A 118 7.58 -11.84 -6.63
CA ILE A 118 7.82 -10.58 -5.92
C ILE A 118 7.25 -10.63 -4.50
N GLY A 119 6.09 -11.27 -4.30
CA GLY A 119 5.49 -11.49 -2.99
C GLY A 119 6.40 -12.32 -2.07
N ILE A 120 7.05 -13.36 -2.60
CA ILE A 120 8.03 -14.17 -1.86
C ILE A 120 9.25 -13.33 -1.48
N VAL A 121 9.81 -12.58 -2.43
CA VAL A 121 10.97 -11.68 -2.20
C VAL A 121 10.62 -10.64 -1.13
N LEU A 122 9.41 -10.07 -1.18
CA LEU A 122 8.92 -9.14 -0.17
C LEU A 122 8.78 -9.81 1.19
N ALA A 123 8.16 -11.00 1.28
CA ALA A 123 8.03 -11.72 2.55
C ALA A 123 9.40 -11.96 3.22
N TRP A 124 10.41 -12.32 2.42
CA TRP A 124 11.79 -12.46 2.90
C TRP A 124 12.41 -11.13 3.33
N LEU A 125 12.24 -10.07 2.54
CA LEU A 125 12.67 -8.72 2.91
C LEU A 125 11.98 -8.25 4.20
N LEU A 126 10.78 -8.77 4.49
CA LEU A 126 10.05 -8.51 5.71
C LEU A 126 10.60 -9.21 6.96
N GLY A 127 11.53 -10.15 6.79
CA GLY A 127 12.17 -10.87 7.88
C GLY A 127 11.33 -12.03 8.40
N GLU A 128 10.27 -12.41 7.67
CA GLU A 128 9.44 -13.55 8.01
C GLU A 128 10.29 -14.83 7.85
N ARG A 129 10.38 -15.66 8.90
CA ARG A 129 11.35 -16.78 8.95
C ARG A 129 10.74 -18.13 8.58
N HIS A 130 9.42 -18.21 8.48
CA HIS A 130 8.68 -19.43 8.20
C HIS A 130 8.54 -19.65 6.69
N TRP A 131 9.39 -20.49 6.13
CA TRP A 131 9.41 -20.82 4.69
C TRP A 131 8.03 -21.16 4.11
N LEU A 132 7.24 -21.96 4.85
CA LEU A 132 5.91 -22.35 4.42
C LEU A 132 5.00 -21.13 4.24
N PHE A 133 5.01 -20.19 5.19
CA PHE A 133 4.23 -18.96 5.09
C PHE A 133 4.79 -18.05 3.99
N ASN A 134 6.11 -17.94 3.86
CA ASN A 134 6.74 -17.06 2.88
C ASN A 134 6.44 -17.43 1.43
N VAL A 135 6.19 -18.71 1.16
CA VAL A 135 5.91 -19.20 -0.20
C VAL A 135 4.42 -19.48 -0.40
N ALA A 136 3.80 -20.22 0.52
CA ALA A 136 2.41 -20.65 0.35
C ALA A 136 1.44 -19.46 0.43
N LEU A 137 1.67 -18.48 1.32
CA LEU A 137 0.76 -17.36 1.48
C LEU A 137 0.75 -16.46 0.23
N PRO A 138 1.89 -15.97 -0.30
CA PRO A 138 1.87 -15.19 -1.54
C PRO A 138 1.28 -15.95 -2.72
N LEU A 139 1.56 -17.26 -2.84
CA LEU A 139 1.06 -18.08 -3.93
C LEU A 139 -0.46 -18.27 -3.84
N MET A 140 -0.98 -18.62 -2.66
CA MET A 140 -2.43 -18.74 -2.44
C MET A 140 -3.15 -17.41 -2.64
N VAL A 141 -2.62 -16.31 -2.12
CA VAL A 141 -3.19 -14.97 -2.30
C VAL A 141 -3.21 -14.59 -3.78
N THR A 142 -2.12 -14.85 -4.51
CA THR A 142 -2.04 -14.55 -5.95
C THR A 142 -3.06 -15.36 -6.75
N VAL A 143 -3.19 -16.66 -6.48
CA VAL A 143 -4.20 -17.52 -7.14
C VAL A 143 -5.62 -17.05 -6.81
N ALA A 144 -5.89 -16.70 -5.55
CA ALA A 144 -7.19 -16.18 -5.15
C ALA A 144 -7.53 -14.86 -5.85
N ILE A 145 -6.56 -13.94 -5.96
CA ILE A 145 -6.72 -12.66 -6.68
C ILE A 145 -6.93 -12.91 -8.17
N PHE A 146 -6.17 -13.81 -8.78
CA PHE A 146 -6.34 -14.17 -10.20
C PHE A 146 -7.74 -14.74 -10.46
N TRP A 147 -8.16 -15.70 -9.64
CA TRP A 147 -9.48 -16.31 -9.74
C TRP A 147 -10.59 -15.29 -9.56
N ALA A 148 -10.48 -14.41 -8.55
CA ALA A 148 -11.45 -13.35 -8.31
C ALA A 148 -11.46 -12.31 -9.43
N GLY A 149 -10.30 -11.91 -9.95
CA GLY A 149 -10.19 -10.98 -11.07
C GLY A 149 -10.86 -11.52 -12.32
N GLN A 150 -10.67 -12.81 -12.61
CA GLN A 150 -11.25 -13.46 -13.77
C GLN A 150 -12.76 -13.71 -13.62
N HIS A 151 -13.21 -14.20 -12.46
CA HIS A 151 -14.61 -14.63 -12.28
C HIS A 151 -15.54 -13.56 -11.71
N LEU A 152 -15.05 -12.67 -10.84
CA LEU A 152 -15.88 -11.60 -10.27
C LEU A 152 -15.81 -10.29 -11.06
N LEU A 153 -14.65 -10.00 -11.67
CA LEU A 153 -14.40 -8.71 -12.32
C LEU A 153 -14.25 -8.81 -13.83
N ASN A 154 -14.26 -10.03 -14.39
CA ASN A 154 -14.08 -10.31 -15.82
C ASN A 154 -12.84 -9.60 -16.43
N LEU A 155 -11.79 -9.44 -15.63
CA LEU A 155 -10.57 -8.76 -16.04
C LEU A 155 -9.64 -9.75 -16.75
N PRO A 156 -9.24 -9.50 -18.02
CA PRO A 156 -8.23 -10.31 -18.68
C PRO A 156 -6.87 -10.03 -18.03
N LEU A 157 -6.47 -10.91 -17.11
CA LEU A 157 -5.14 -10.89 -16.51
C LEU A 157 -4.17 -11.69 -17.42
N PRO A 158 -2.97 -11.15 -17.72
CA PRO A 158 -1.94 -11.86 -18.48
C PRO A 158 -1.34 -13.05 -17.71
#